data_AF-A0A7X3P0N9-F1
#
_entry.id   AF-A0A7X3P0N9-F1
#
_cell.length_a   1.000
_cell.length_b   1.000
_cell.length_c   1.000
_cell.angle_alpha   90.00
_cell.angle_beta   90.00
_cell.angle_gamma   90.00
#
_symmetry.space_group_name_H-M   'P 1'
#
loop_
_entity.id
_entity.type
_entity.pdbx_description
1 polymer ?
#
loop_
_entity_poly.entity_id
_entity_poly.type
_entity_poly.pdbx_seq_one_letter_code
_entity_poly.pdbx_strand_id
1 'polypeptide(L)'
;MDLQLITNWQLGLDIMRVSLLRRFGDTPEVHTFLALNEKKLKNQPLSLDEHIEFTRAQYSLWPDPRTKKTLEIFLEKRATAYPNSTRIVR
;
A
#
# COMPACT_ATOMS: atom_id res chain seq x y z
N MET A 1 -27.72 15.26 -13.13
CA MET A 1 -26.69 14.57 -12.33
C MET A 1 -25.72 13.97 -13.34
N ASP A 2 -24.54 14.58 -13.47
CA ASP A 2 -23.61 14.31 -14.57
C ASP A 2 -22.99 12.91 -14.44
N LEU A 3 -23.24 12.06 -15.45
CA LEU A 3 -22.75 10.67 -15.49
C LEU A 3 -21.23 10.57 -15.80
N GLN A 4 -20.55 11.70 -16.02
CA GLN A 4 -19.12 11.74 -16.37
C GLN A 4 -18.16 11.60 -15.17
N LEU A 5 -18.66 11.65 -13.93
CA LEU A 5 -17.84 11.52 -12.71
C LEU A 5 -17.77 10.08 -12.17
N ILE A 6 -18.58 9.15 -12.70
CA ILE A 6 -18.64 7.75 -12.22
C ILE A 6 -17.64 6.83 -12.97
N THR A 7 -17.14 7.24 -14.12
CA THR A 7 -16.06 6.57 -14.86
C THR A 7 -14.82 7.44 -14.71
N ASN A 8 -13.75 7.06 -14.00
CA ASN A 8 -12.86 6.04 -14.53
C ASN A 8 -11.76 5.60 -13.53
N TRP A 9 -12.10 5.27 -12.28
CA TRP A 9 -11.11 4.76 -11.30
C TRP A 9 -10.38 3.50 -11.81
N GLN A 10 -11.06 2.68 -12.62
CA GLN A 10 -10.48 1.52 -13.30
C GLN A 10 -9.40 1.93 -14.31
N LEU A 11 -9.68 2.89 -15.21
CA LEU A 11 -8.65 3.40 -16.13
C LEU A 11 -7.46 4.01 -15.38
N GLY A 12 -7.71 4.70 -14.26
CA GLY A 12 -6.65 5.21 -13.39
C GLY A 12 -5.77 4.08 -12.83
N LEU A 13 -6.38 2.98 -12.37
CA LEU A 13 -5.68 1.77 -11.91
C LEU A 13 -4.92 1.09 -13.03
N ASP A 14 -5.48 1.01 -14.25
CA ASP A 14 -4.84 0.36 -15.39
C ASP A 14 -3.63 1.16 -15.89
N ILE A 15 -3.76 2.50 -15.99
CA ILE A 15 -2.65 3.40 -16.33
C ILE A 15 -1.55 3.28 -15.27
N MET A 16 -1.92 3.26 -13.99
CA MET A 16 -0.96 3.09 -12.91
C MET A 16 -0.28 1.72 -13.00
N ARG A 17 -1.03 0.63 -13.20
CA ARG A 17 -0.49 -0.73 -13.34
C ARG A 17 0.54 -0.80 -14.45
N VAL A 18 0.21 -0.33 -15.65
CA VAL A 18 1.15 -0.31 -16.79
C VAL A 18 2.39 0.52 -16.46
N SER A 19 2.22 1.68 -15.84
CA SER A 19 3.33 2.56 -15.47
C SER A 19 4.27 1.93 -14.44
N LEU A 20 3.72 1.24 -13.44
CA LEU A 20 4.51 0.57 -12.40
C LEU A 20 5.21 -0.66 -12.93
N LEU A 21 4.53 -1.51 -13.70
CA LEU A 21 5.14 -2.67 -14.34
C LEU A 21 6.27 -2.26 -15.28
N ARG A 22 6.08 -1.16 -16.05
CA ARG A 22 7.13 -0.64 -16.93
C ARG A 22 8.34 -0.11 -16.17
N ARG A 23 8.13 0.54 -15.02
CA ARG A 23 9.19 1.22 -14.25
C ARG A 23 9.95 0.29 -13.32
N PHE A 24 9.24 -0.63 -12.67
CA PHE A 24 9.79 -1.48 -11.61
C PHE A 24 9.82 -2.96 -11.98
N GLY A 25 9.13 -3.34 -13.06
CA GLY A 25 8.97 -4.74 -13.45
C GLY A 25 7.81 -5.42 -12.74
N ASP A 26 7.71 -6.71 -13.00
CA ASP A 26 6.68 -7.59 -12.44
C ASP A 26 7.11 -8.11 -11.05
N THR A 27 7.15 -7.20 -10.07
CA THR A 27 7.62 -7.54 -8.70
C THR A 27 6.46 -7.70 -7.72
N PRO A 28 6.64 -8.48 -6.63
CA PRO A 28 5.63 -8.63 -5.58
C PRO A 28 5.16 -7.29 -4.98
N GLU A 29 6.05 -6.30 -4.88
CA GLU A 29 5.76 -4.98 -4.33
C GLU A 29 4.81 -4.19 -5.24
N VAL A 30 4.99 -4.29 -6.57
CA VAL A 30 4.06 -3.66 -7.53
C VAL A 30 2.66 -4.25 -7.36
N HIS A 31 2.53 -5.57 -7.28
CA HIS A 31 1.24 -6.23 -7.07
C HIS A 31 0.59 -5.86 -5.75
N THR A 32 1.37 -5.88 -4.67
CA THR A 32 0.91 -5.52 -3.33
C THR A 32 0.41 -4.08 -3.29
N PHE A 33 1.19 -3.15 -3.86
CA PHE A 33 0.82 -1.75 -3.94
C PHE A 33 -0.47 -1.56 -4.75
N LEU A 34 -0.59 -2.20 -5.91
CA LEU A 34 -1.77 -2.09 -6.77
C LEU A 34 -3.04 -2.64 -6.09
N ALA A 35 -2.97 -3.83 -5.49
CA ALA A 35 -4.12 -4.47 -4.84
C ALA A 35 -4.66 -3.63 -3.67
N LEU A 36 -3.76 -3.12 -2.83
CA LEU A 36 -4.14 -2.30 -1.67
C LEU A 36 -4.55 -0.89 -2.09
N ASN A 37 -3.98 -0.34 -3.16
CA ASN A 37 -4.43 0.93 -3.72
C ASN A 37 -5.84 0.81 -4.32
N GLU A 38 -6.15 -0.30 -5.00
CA GLU A 38 -7.49 -0.59 -5.50
C GLU A 38 -8.52 -0.63 -4.36
N LYS A 39 -8.21 -1.30 -3.25
CA LYS A 39 -9.07 -1.28 -2.05
C LYS A 39 -9.33 0.15 -1.56
N LYS A 40 -8.28 0.98 -1.47
CA LYS A 40 -8.41 2.39 -1.05
C LYS A 40 -9.29 3.20 -2.01
N LEU A 41 -9.12 3.03 -3.32
CA LEU A 41 -9.96 3.71 -4.31
C LEU A 41 -11.42 3.26 -4.26
N LYS A 42 -11.67 2.01 -3.85
CA LYS A 42 -13.01 1.48 -3.57
C LYS A 42 -13.56 1.88 -2.20
N ASN A 43 -12.88 2.77 -1.47
CA ASN A 43 -13.21 3.18 -0.09
C ASN A 43 -13.37 1.99 0.88
N GLN A 44 -12.64 0.90 0.63
CA GLN A 44 -12.62 -0.25 1.54
C GLN A 44 -11.62 0.01 2.67
N PRO A 45 -11.97 -0.30 3.93
CA PRO A 45 -11.04 -0.14 5.03
C PRO A 45 -9.85 -1.08 4.88
N LEU A 46 -8.66 -0.58 5.22
CA LEU A 46 -7.45 -1.40 5.35
C LEU A 46 -7.19 -1.68 6.83
N SER A 47 -6.81 -2.92 7.13
CA SER A 47 -6.27 -3.31 8.44
C SER A 47 -4.89 -2.67 8.67
N LEU A 48 -4.41 -2.71 9.93
CA LEU A 48 -3.07 -2.21 10.26
C LEU A 48 -1.97 -2.95 9.51
N ASP A 49 -2.08 -4.28 9.36
CA ASP A 49 -1.09 -5.06 8.62
C ASP A 49 -1.12 -4.73 7.12
N GLU A 50 -2.30 -4.54 6.53
CA GLU A 50 -2.40 -4.07 5.14
C GLU A 50 -1.82 -2.66 4.97
N HIS A 51 -1.98 -1.77 5.95
CA HIS A 51 -1.32 -0.46 5.93
C HIS A 51 0.21 -0.59 5.99
N ILE A 52 0.74 -1.53 6.77
CA ILE A 52 2.18 -1.82 6.84
C ILE A 52 2.67 -2.38 5.50
N GLU A 53 1.98 -3.34 4.92
CA GLU A 53 2.33 -3.93 3.62
C GLU A 53 2.28 -2.92 2.49
N PHE A 54 1.24 -2.09 2.44
CA PHE A 54 1.14 -0.98 1.48
C PHE A 54 2.33 -0.03 1.60
N THR A 55 2.67 0.36 2.83
CA THR A 55 3.76 1.33 3.07
C THR A 55 5.13 0.70 2.80
N ARG A 56 5.32 -0.59 3.07
CA ARG A 56 6.54 -1.34 2.71
C ARG A 56 6.72 -1.42 1.20
N ALA A 57 5.66 -1.82 0.48
CA ALA A 57 5.68 -1.86 -0.98
C ALA A 57 5.98 -0.47 -1.56
N GLN A 58 5.32 0.57 -1.04
CA GLN A 58 5.57 1.95 -1.46
C GLN A 58 7.02 2.38 -1.19
N TYR A 59 7.60 2.06 -0.03
CA TYR A 59 8.99 2.40 0.29
C TYR A 59 10.00 1.64 -0.59
N SER A 60 9.72 0.37 -0.91
CA SER A 60 10.57 -0.43 -1.80
C SER A 60 10.59 0.16 -3.22
N LEU A 61 9.43 0.54 -3.75
CA LEU A 61 9.30 1.15 -5.08
C LEU A 61 9.85 2.59 -5.11
N TRP A 62 9.60 3.36 -4.05
CA TRP A 62 10.10 4.74 -3.91
C TRP A 62 10.62 4.96 -2.49
N PRO A 63 11.95 4.87 -2.31
CA PRO A 63 12.58 5.11 -1.02
C PRO A 63 12.48 6.58 -0.60
N ASP A 64 11.35 6.97 -0.01
CA ASP A 64 11.10 8.32 0.51
C ASP A 64 11.19 8.35 2.05
N PRO A 65 11.91 9.31 2.65
CA PRO A 65 12.05 9.41 4.10
C PRO A 65 10.73 9.56 4.86
N ARG A 66 9.69 10.16 4.25
CA ARG A 66 8.37 10.29 4.88
C ARG A 66 7.66 8.95 4.91
N THR A 67 7.72 8.18 3.81
CA THR A 67 7.19 6.81 3.77
C THR A 67 7.87 5.91 4.80
N LYS A 68 9.19 6.06 4.98
CA LYS A 68 9.92 5.35 6.05
C LYS A 68 9.39 5.70 7.43
N LYS A 69 9.23 6.99 7.74
CA LYS A 69 8.67 7.45 9.03
C LYS A 69 7.25 6.93 9.26
N THR A 70 6.41 6.92 8.22
CA THR A 70 5.06 6.34 8.30
C THR A 70 5.10 4.84 8.59
N LEU A 71 6.03 4.11 7.98
CA LEU A 71 6.21 2.68 8.24
C LEU A 71 6.63 2.43 9.70
N GLU A 72 7.57 3.20 10.23
CA GLU A 72 8.00 3.11 11.64
C GLU A 72 6.83 3.33 12.60
N ILE A 73 5.99 4.35 12.34
CA ILE A 73 4.78 4.63 13.14
C ILE A 73 3.82 3.43 13.11
N PHE A 74 3.58 2.82 11.95
CA PHE A 74 2.68 1.67 11.87
C PHE A 74 3.25 0.43 12.56
N LEU A 75 4.56 0.21 12.48
CA LEU A 75 5.23 -0.88 13.19
C LEU A 75 5.16 -0.70 14.71
N GLU A 76 5.34 0.54 15.21
CA GLU A 76 5.16 0.87 16.62
C GLU A 76 3.71 0.67 17.09
N LYS A 77 2.73 1.11 16.29
CA LYS A 77 1.31 0.85 16.54
C LYS A 77 1.01 -0.64 16.61
N ARG A 78 1.63 -1.45 15.75
CA ARG A 78 1.45 -2.90 15.78
C ARG A 78 2.09 -3.52 17.03
N ALA A 79 3.28 -3.07 17.40
CA ALA A 79 3.96 -3.54 18.60
C ALA A 79 3.19 -3.18 19.89
N THR A 80 2.57 -2.01 19.94
CA THR A 80 1.74 -1.58 21.08
C THR A 80 0.37 -2.26 21.11
N ALA A 81 -0.25 -2.51 19.95
CA ALA A 81 -1.49 -3.26 19.85
C ALA A 81 -1.32 -4.76 20.19
N TYR A 82 -0.14 -5.31 19.91
CA TYR A 82 0.21 -6.71 20.17
C TYR A 82 1.55 -6.82 20.92
N PRO A 83 1.59 -6.46 22.22
CA PRO A 83 2.82 -6.37 23.01
C PRO A 83 3.59 -7.70 23.16
N ASN A 84 2.94 -8.83 22.86
CA ASN A 84 3.55 -10.17 22.92
C ASN A 84 4.05 -10.69 21.56
N SER A 85 3.91 -9.95 20.45
CA SER A 85 4.38 -10.40 19.13
C SER A 85 5.89 -10.24 18.93
N THR A 86 6.57 -9.47 19.78
CA THR A 86 8.03 -9.23 19.70
C THR A 86 8.85 -10.33 20.39
N ARG A 87 8.24 -11.49 20.70
CA ARG A 87 8.87 -12.51 21.52
C ARG A 87 9.25 -13.81 20.79
N ILE A 88 9.47 -13.82 19.48
CA ILE A 88 10.14 -14.97 18.84
C ILE A 88 10.96 -14.53 17.61
N VAL A 89 12.21 -14.15 17.84
CA VAL A 89 13.38 -14.74 17.14
C VAL A 89 14.63 -14.38 17.96
N ARG A 90 15.13 -15.37 18.69
CA ARG A 90 16.53 -15.44 19.14
C ARG A 90 17.30 -16.25 18.13
#